data_AF-A0A941UQD2-F1
#
_entry.id   AF-A0A941UQD2-F1
#
_cell.length_a   1.000
_cell.length_b   1.000
_cell.length_c   1.000
_cell.angle_alpha   90.00
_cell.angle_beta   90.00
_cell.angle_gamma   90.00
#
_symmetry.space_group_name_H-M   'P 1'
#
loop_
_entity.id
_entity.type
_entity.pdbx_description
1 polymer ?
#
loop_
_entity_poly.entity_id
_entity_poly.type
_entity_poly.pdbx_seq_one_letter_code
_entity_poly.pdbx_strand_id
1 'polypeptide(L)'
;IGYAAGPKQIIQAMTNIQSQSTSNPTSIAQKAAIEALTGPQDFIKSMRAEFEKRRTFLVQELNSISGMSCLMPVGAFYAFPNTAGLYGKSFKHTMISSSSELALYLLEVANVALVHGAAFGDDNHIRLSYATSIQEIKKGVDRIRVALNRLS
;
A
#
# COMPACT_ATOMS: atom_id res chain seq x y z
N ILE A 1 -3.97 17.27 -7.47
CA ILE A 1 -3.68 18.60 -6.90
C ILE A 1 -3.06 18.40 -5.54
N GLY A 2 -1.85 18.93 -5.32
CA GLY A 2 -1.22 19.00 -3.99
C GLY A 2 -1.00 20.47 -3.62
N TYR A 3 -0.90 20.77 -2.33
CA TYR A 3 -0.58 22.10 -1.82
C TYR A 3 0.33 21.98 -0.60
N ALA A 4 1.05 23.06 -0.29
CA ALA A 4 1.91 23.16 0.87
C ALA A 4 1.78 24.55 1.50
N ALA A 5 1.95 24.64 2.81
CA ALA A 5 2.03 25.88 3.56
C ALA A 5 3.31 25.84 4.42
N GLY A 6 4.03 26.96 4.49
CA GLY A 6 5.32 27.03 5.18
C GLY A 6 5.93 28.42 5.12
N PRO A 7 7.20 28.58 5.54
CA PRO A 7 7.89 29.86 5.54
C PRO A 7 7.87 30.53 4.16
N LYS A 8 7.56 31.83 4.12
CA LYS A 8 7.39 32.61 2.88
C LYS A 8 8.56 32.44 1.91
N GLN A 9 9.79 32.51 2.43
CA GLN A 9 11.02 32.38 1.62
C GLN A 9 11.10 31.01 0.92
N ILE A 10 10.70 29.94 1.61
CA ILE A 10 10.69 28.57 1.05
C ILE A 10 9.60 28.45 -0.02
N ILE A 11 8.38 28.92 0.27
CA ILE A 11 7.26 28.85 -0.69
C ILE A 11 7.56 29.66 -1.96
N GLN A 12 8.22 30.82 -1.83
CA GLN A 12 8.66 31.61 -2.98
C GLN A 12 9.69 30.86 -3.82
N ALA A 13 10.70 30.23 -3.19
CA ALA A 13 11.68 29.41 -3.91
C ALA A 13 11.01 28.23 -4.64
N MET A 14 10.07 27.53 -4.00
CA MET A 14 9.28 26.46 -4.62
C MET A 14 8.47 26.98 -5.82
N THR A 15 7.85 28.15 -5.69
CA THR A 15 7.06 28.78 -6.77
C THR A 15 7.95 29.11 -7.98
N ASN A 16 9.16 29.60 -7.75
CA ASN A 16 10.12 29.88 -8.81
C ASN A 16 10.47 28.61 -9.59
N ILE A 17 10.79 27.51 -8.90
CA ILE A 17 11.08 26.21 -9.53
C ILE A 17 9.86 25.72 -10.32
N GLN A 18 8.66 25.80 -9.75
CA GLN A 18 7.45 25.32 -10.40
C GLN A 18 7.14 26.09 -11.68
N SER A 19 7.38 27.42 -11.71
CA SER A 19 7.14 28.24 -12.91
C SER A 19 7.98 27.80 -14.11
N GLN A 20 9.19 27.29 -13.87
CA GLN A 20 10.10 26.78 -14.91
C GLN A 20 9.98 25.27 -15.16
N SER A 21 9.31 24.53 -14.28
CA SER A 21 9.15 23.07 -14.41
C SER A 21 7.83 22.67 -15.05
N THR A 22 6.73 23.22 -14.57
CA THR A 22 5.37 22.80 -14.96
C THR A 22 4.39 23.96 -15.09
N SER A 23 4.83 25.21 -14.90
CA SER A 23 3.96 26.38 -14.83
C SER A 23 2.90 26.26 -13.71
N ASN A 24 1.60 26.21 -14.05
CA ASN A 24 0.50 26.07 -13.10
C ASN A 24 -0.14 24.66 -13.22
N PRO A 25 -0.75 24.14 -12.13
CA PRO A 25 -1.51 22.90 -12.20
C PRO A 25 -2.81 23.10 -13.00
N THR A 26 -3.36 22.02 -13.55
CA THR A 26 -4.59 22.04 -14.39
C THR A 26 -5.72 22.87 -13.77
N SER A 27 -6.17 23.91 -14.48
CA SER A 27 -7.17 24.88 -14.00
C SER A 27 -8.50 24.25 -13.57
N ILE A 28 -8.99 23.26 -14.33
CA ILE A 28 -10.22 22.53 -14.01
C ILE A 28 -10.06 21.75 -12.69
N ALA A 29 -8.92 21.09 -12.49
CA ALA A 29 -8.64 20.35 -11.27
C ALA A 29 -8.46 21.28 -10.06
N GLN A 30 -7.97 22.51 -10.26
CA GLN A 30 -7.93 23.52 -9.19
C GLN A 30 -9.35 23.90 -8.73
N LYS A 31 -10.31 24.09 -9.65
CA LYS A 31 -11.71 24.35 -9.29
C LYS A 31 -12.35 23.18 -8.55
N ALA A 32 -12.08 21.95 -8.97
CA ALA A 32 -12.53 20.75 -8.25
C ALA A 32 -11.91 20.65 -6.84
N ALA A 33 -10.63 21.03 -6.68
CA ALA A 33 -9.97 21.02 -5.38
C ALA A 33 -10.56 22.04 -4.40
N ILE A 34 -11.04 23.20 -4.89
CA ILE A 34 -11.75 24.18 -4.05
C ILE A 34 -13.02 23.53 -3.48
N GLU A 35 -13.87 22.95 -4.33
CA GLU A 35 -15.09 22.28 -3.86
C GLU A 35 -14.77 21.12 -2.91
N ALA A 36 -13.73 20.33 -3.19
CA ALA A 36 -13.31 19.24 -2.31
C ALA A 36 -12.88 19.74 -0.91
N LEU A 37 -12.35 20.97 -0.78
CA LEU A 37 -11.91 21.55 0.49
C LEU A 37 -13.01 22.32 1.22
N THR A 38 -13.89 23.01 0.50
CA THR A 38 -14.88 23.94 1.09
C THR A 38 -16.30 23.38 1.11
N GLY A 39 -16.59 22.36 0.31
CA GLY A 39 -17.88 21.69 0.26
C GLY A 39 -18.10 20.69 1.41
N PRO A 40 -19.21 19.94 1.37
CA PRO A 40 -19.54 18.94 2.38
C PRO A 40 -18.45 17.86 2.56
N GLN A 41 -18.11 17.55 3.81
CA GLN A 41 -17.01 16.63 4.15
C GLN A 41 -17.49 15.25 4.61
N ASP A 42 -18.79 14.94 4.52
CA ASP A 42 -19.37 13.70 5.05
C ASP A 42 -18.77 12.43 4.43
N PHE A 43 -18.32 12.51 3.18
CA PHE A 43 -17.68 11.39 2.48
C PHE A 43 -16.41 10.89 3.20
N ILE A 44 -15.69 11.77 3.91
CA ILE A 44 -14.48 11.42 4.67
C ILE A 44 -14.81 10.41 5.77
N LYS A 45 -15.92 10.61 6.50
CA LYS A 45 -16.36 9.68 7.56
C LYS A 45 -16.72 8.32 6.98
N SER A 46 -17.46 8.31 5.88
CA SER A 46 -17.86 7.08 5.17
C SER A 46 -16.66 6.31 4.64
N MET A 47 -15.72 6.99 3.99
CA MET A 47 -14.49 6.36 3.50
C MET A 47 -13.63 5.83 4.65
N ARG A 48 -13.45 6.61 5.74
CA ARG A 48 -12.69 6.16 6.91
C ARG A 48 -13.25 4.85 7.46
N ALA A 49 -14.57 4.79 7.67
CA ALA A 49 -15.23 3.57 8.19
C ALA A 49 -15.03 2.38 7.25
N GLU A 50 -15.08 2.59 5.94
CA GLU A 50 -14.88 1.53 4.95
C GLU A 50 -13.43 1.06 4.88
N PHE A 51 -12.45 1.97 4.91
CA PHE A 51 -11.03 1.62 4.98
C PHE A 51 -10.67 0.92 6.29
N GLU A 52 -11.28 1.31 7.41
CA GLU A 52 -11.09 0.64 8.70
C GLU A 52 -11.56 -0.82 8.66
N LYS A 53 -12.73 -1.11 8.07
CA LYS A 53 -13.21 -2.49 7.87
C LYS A 53 -12.22 -3.31 7.04
N ARG A 54 -11.75 -2.76 5.92
CA ARG A 54 -10.80 -3.42 5.00
C ARG A 54 -9.46 -3.69 5.67
N ARG A 55 -8.93 -2.69 6.39
CA ARG A 55 -7.68 -2.78 7.16
C ARG A 55 -7.78 -3.86 8.23
N THR A 56 -8.85 -3.82 9.04
CA THR A 56 -9.04 -4.78 10.14
C THR A 56 -9.10 -6.21 9.60
N PHE A 57 -9.89 -6.44 8.55
CA PHE A 57 -9.99 -7.73 7.90
C PHE A 57 -8.64 -8.20 7.35
N LEU A 58 -7.98 -7.39 6.51
CA LEU A 58 -6.70 -7.77 5.91
C LEU A 58 -5.65 -8.11 6.97
N VAL A 59 -5.49 -7.28 8.01
CA VAL A 59 -4.48 -7.50 9.04
C VAL A 59 -4.76 -8.76 9.86
N GLN A 60 -6.03 -9.04 10.19
CA GLN A 60 -6.42 -10.28 10.87
C GLN A 60 -6.06 -11.50 10.02
N GLU A 61 -6.37 -11.46 8.73
CA GLU A 61 -6.10 -12.56 7.83
C GLU A 61 -4.60 -12.77 7.55
N LEU A 62 -3.82 -11.70 7.42
CA LEU A 62 -2.37 -11.82 7.25
C LEU A 62 -1.71 -12.41 8.49
N ASN A 63 -2.19 -12.05 9.69
CA ASN A 63 -1.69 -12.59 10.95
C ASN A 63 -2.11 -14.05 11.20
N SER A 64 -3.07 -14.60 10.46
CA SER A 64 -3.41 -16.03 10.53
C SER A 64 -2.50 -16.91 9.67
N ILE A 65 -1.63 -16.31 8.85
CA ILE A 65 -0.67 -17.02 8.00
C ILE A 65 0.62 -17.26 8.77
N SER A 66 1.00 -18.53 8.92
CA SER A 66 2.26 -18.92 9.58
C SER A 66 3.48 -18.35 8.85
N GLY A 67 4.39 -17.74 9.59
CA GLY A 67 5.59 -17.06 9.06
C GLY A 67 5.36 -15.59 8.69
N MET A 68 4.15 -15.05 8.90
CA MET A 68 3.85 -13.64 8.74
C MET A 68 3.43 -13.00 10.07
N SER A 69 3.71 -11.70 10.21
CA SER A 69 3.13 -10.88 11.27
C SER A 69 2.89 -9.46 10.76
N CYS A 70 1.80 -8.82 11.17
CA CYS A 70 1.42 -7.51 10.69
C CYS A 70 0.93 -6.65 11.85
N LEU A 71 1.63 -5.55 12.10
CA LEU A 71 1.13 -4.51 12.97
C LEU A 71 -0.10 -3.85 12.34
N MET A 72 -1.05 -3.46 13.20
CA MET A 72 -2.24 -2.76 12.78
C MET A 72 -1.91 -1.31 12.40
N PRO A 73 -2.01 -0.89 11.12
CA PRO A 73 -1.65 0.47 10.72
C PRO A 73 -2.60 1.50 11.33
N VAL A 74 -2.08 2.65 11.78
CA VAL A 74 -2.91 3.73 12.37
C VAL A 74 -3.48 4.71 11.33
N GLY A 75 -3.09 4.58 10.05
CA GLY A 75 -3.53 5.46 8.97
C GLY A 75 -3.07 4.98 7.59
N ALA A 76 -3.27 5.83 6.58
CA ALA A 76 -3.14 5.50 5.16
C ALA A 76 -4.02 4.31 4.75
N PHE A 77 -3.65 3.62 3.65
CA PHE A 77 -4.38 2.46 3.15
C PHE A 77 -3.45 1.29 2.76
N TYR A 78 -2.34 1.15 3.47
CA TYR A 78 -1.33 0.09 3.26
C TYR A 78 -1.13 -0.76 4.50
N ALA A 79 -0.97 -2.06 4.31
CA ALA A 79 -0.45 -2.99 5.30
C ALA A 79 1.02 -3.32 4.94
N PHE A 80 1.85 -3.48 5.96
CA PHE A 80 3.28 -3.78 5.82
C PHE A 80 3.65 -4.97 6.71
N PRO A 81 3.19 -6.20 6.39
CA PRO A 81 3.52 -7.37 7.17
C PRO A 81 5.01 -7.73 7.06
N ASN A 82 5.58 -8.17 8.18
CA ASN A 82 6.84 -8.90 8.22
C ASN A 82 6.60 -10.32 7.66
N THR A 83 7.53 -10.75 6.83
CA THR A 83 7.52 -12.03 6.10
C THR A 83 8.81 -12.83 6.27
N ALA A 84 9.70 -12.41 7.18
CA ALA A 84 10.99 -13.05 7.38
C ALA A 84 10.86 -14.54 7.78
N GLY A 85 9.76 -14.92 8.44
CA GLY A 85 9.45 -16.31 8.77
C GLY A 85 9.14 -17.20 7.56
N LEU A 86 9.07 -16.64 6.35
CA LEU A 86 8.92 -17.38 5.09
C LEU A 86 10.25 -17.59 4.36
N TYR A 87 11.32 -16.89 4.75
CA TYR A 87 12.60 -16.96 4.05
C TYR A 87 13.33 -18.27 4.36
N GLY A 88 14.07 -18.76 3.38
CA GLY A 88 14.70 -20.08 3.38
C GLY A 88 13.79 -21.21 2.89
N LYS A 89 12.47 -20.97 2.81
CA LYS A 89 11.54 -21.93 2.19
C LYS A 89 11.68 -21.92 0.67
N SER A 90 11.33 -23.03 0.03
CA SER A 90 11.46 -23.19 -1.42
C SER A 90 10.14 -23.58 -2.10
N PHE A 91 9.99 -23.15 -3.34
CA PHE A 91 8.99 -23.69 -4.27
C PHE A 91 9.70 -24.33 -5.45
N LYS A 92 9.51 -25.63 -5.64
CA LYS A 92 10.27 -26.42 -6.63
C LYS A 92 11.78 -26.31 -6.38
N HIS A 93 12.52 -25.63 -7.25
CA HIS A 93 13.98 -25.42 -7.15
C HIS A 93 14.36 -23.97 -6.85
N THR A 94 13.38 -23.12 -6.54
CA THR A 94 13.59 -21.70 -6.25
C THR A 94 13.38 -21.45 -4.76
N MET A 95 14.44 -20.98 -4.10
CA MET A 95 14.38 -20.54 -2.70
C MET A 95 13.83 -19.12 -2.63
N ILE A 96 13.04 -18.84 -1.59
CA ILE A 96 12.62 -17.48 -1.25
C ILE A 96 13.57 -16.97 -0.16
N SER A 97 14.41 -16.00 -0.49
CA SER A 97 15.44 -15.44 0.39
C SER A 97 15.30 -13.93 0.63
N SER A 98 14.41 -13.26 -0.12
CA SER A 98 14.17 -11.82 -0.01
C SER A 98 12.71 -11.45 -0.23
N SER A 99 12.33 -10.21 0.12
CA SER A 99 10.99 -9.69 -0.17
C SER A 99 10.69 -9.61 -1.66
N SER A 100 11.73 -9.40 -2.49
CA SER A 100 11.62 -9.32 -3.95
C SER A 100 11.27 -10.69 -4.56
N GLU A 101 11.94 -11.75 -4.10
CA GLU A 101 11.64 -13.12 -4.54
C GLU A 101 10.27 -13.58 -4.06
N LEU A 102 9.88 -13.22 -2.83
CA LEU A 102 8.53 -13.50 -2.32
C LEU A 102 7.46 -12.79 -3.16
N ALA A 103 7.68 -11.52 -3.50
CA ALA A 103 6.78 -10.74 -4.34
C ALA A 103 6.62 -11.36 -5.74
N LEU A 104 7.74 -11.75 -6.36
CA LEU A 104 7.73 -12.41 -7.66
C LEU A 104 7.03 -13.76 -7.61
N TYR A 105 7.31 -14.57 -6.58
CA TYR A 105 6.65 -15.85 -6.35
C TYR A 105 5.12 -15.70 -6.24
N LEU A 106 4.64 -14.75 -5.43
CA LEU A 106 3.20 -14.50 -5.27
C LEU A 106 2.56 -13.93 -6.55
N LEU A 107 3.31 -13.16 -7.33
CA LEU A 107 2.85 -12.70 -8.64
C LEU A 107 2.66 -13.88 -9.61
N GLU A 108 3.68 -14.72 -9.78
CA GLU A 108 3.67 -15.80 -10.77
C GLU A 108 2.75 -16.97 -10.38
N VAL A 109 2.75 -17.35 -9.10
CA VAL A 109 2.05 -18.56 -8.64
C VAL A 109 0.64 -18.25 -8.14
N ALA A 110 0.45 -17.12 -7.45
CA ALA A 110 -0.85 -16.73 -6.90
C ALA A 110 -1.59 -15.68 -7.75
N ASN A 111 -0.96 -15.08 -8.77
CA ASN A 111 -1.52 -13.94 -9.50
C ASN A 111 -1.92 -12.80 -8.55
N VAL A 112 -1.06 -12.50 -7.57
CA VAL A 112 -1.24 -11.40 -6.61
C VAL A 112 -0.05 -10.46 -6.70
N ALA A 113 -0.29 -9.28 -7.24
CA ALA A 113 0.73 -8.22 -7.34
C ALA A 113 0.82 -7.43 -6.03
N LEU A 114 2.04 -7.30 -5.52
CA LEU A 114 2.37 -6.52 -4.33
C LEU A 114 3.76 -5.90 -4.49
N VAL A 115 4.16 -5.02 -3.57
CA VAL A 115 5.48 -4.37 -3.64
C VAL A 115 6.39 -4.94 -2.57
N HIS A 116 7.59 -5.35 -2.95
CA HIS A 116 8.61 -5.86 -2.05
C HIS A 116 9.10 -4.77 -1.08
N GLY A 117 9.42 -5.15 0.16
CA GLY A 117 9.81 -4.24 1.23
C GLY A 117 11.17 -3.57 1.02
N ALA A 118 12.09 -4.22 0.32
CA ALA A 118 13.39 -3.62 -0.02
C ALA A 118 13.25 -2.29 -0.81
N ALA A 119 12.19 -2.10 -1.58
CA ALA A 119 11.89 -0.81 -2.22
C ALA A 119 11.58 0.33 -1.23
N PHE A 120 11.29 -0.01 0.03
CA PHE A 120 11.02 0.91 1.14
C PHE A 120 12.12 0.87 2.22
N GLY A 121 13.22 0.17 1.98
CA GLY A 121 14.35 0.07 2.89
C GLY A 121 14.25 -1.02 3.97
N ASP A 122 13.27 -1.93 3.89
CA ASP A 122 13.16 -3.06 4.82
C ASP A 122 12.81 -4.35 4.09
N ASP A 123 13.82 -5.19 3.82
CA ASP A 123 13.67 -6.41 3.03
C ASP A 123 12.97 -7.56 3.78
N ASN A 124 12.62 -7.39 5.06
CA ASN A 124 11.82 -8.38 5.77
C ASN A 124 10.32 -8.26 5.51
N HIS A 125 9.89 -7.23 4.78
CA HIS A 125 8.48 -6.87 4.67
C HIS A 125 7.99 -6.90 3.22
N ILE A 126 6.67 -6.87 3.06
CA ILE A 126 5.99 -6.62 1.78
C ILE A 126 4.90 -5.58 2.00
N ARG A 127 4.52 -4.82 0.96
CA ARG A 127 3.47 -3.80 1.04
C ARG A 127 2.23 -4.22 0.26
N LEU A 128 1.08 -4.25 0.95
CA LEU A 128 -0.23 -4.50 0.35
C LEU A 128 -1.10 -3.24 0.44
N SER A 129 -1.70 -2.83 -0.68
CA SER A 129 -2.75 -1.80 -0.69
C SER A 129 -4.11 -2.45 -0.45
N TYR A 130 -4.90 -1.90 0.47
CA TYR A 130 -6.30 -2.29 0.68
C TYR A 130 -7.29 -1.25 0.15
N ALA A 131 -6.85 -0.41 -0.78
CA ALA A 131 -7.71 0.49 -1.56
C ALA A 131 -8.39 -0.21 -2.74
N THR A 132 -9.11 -1.30 -2.44
CA THR A 132 -9.92 -2.07 -3.39
C THR A 132 -11.15 -2.65 -2.68
N SER A 133 -11.98 -3.42 -3.37
CA SER A 133 -13.15 -4.07 -2.77
C SER A 133 -12.76 -5.12 -1.72
N ILE A 134 -13.59 -5.31 -0.70
CA ILE A 134 -13.36 -6.34 0.32
C ILE A 134 -13.35 -7.75 -0.29
N GLN A 135 -14.07 -7.96 -1.40
CA GLN A 135 -14.09 -9.21 -2.14
C GLN A 135 -12.74 -9.51 -2.80
N GLU A 136 -12.11 -8.52 -3.43
CA GLU A 136 -10.77 -8.69 -4.00
C GLU A 136 -9.70 -8.86 -2.90
N ILE A 137 -9.86 -8.20 -1.75
CA ILE A 137 -8.98 -8.41 -0.58
C ILE A 137 -9.08 -9.87 -0.10
N LYS A 138 -10.29 -10.39 0.11
CA LYS A 138 -10.53 -11.79 0.51
C LYS A 138 -9.86 -12.76 -0.45
N LYS A 139 -10.17 -12.63 -1.74
CA LYS A 139 -9.62 -13.46 -2.81
C LYS A 139 -8.09 -13.39 -2.88
N GLY A 140 -7.51 -12.19 -2.71
CA GLY A 140 -6.06 -11.99 -2.71
C GLY A 140 -5.38 -12.69 -1.54
N VAL A 141 -5.90 -12.53 -0.32
CA VAL A 141 -5.41 -13.24 0.87
C VAL A 141 -5.53 -14.75 0.71
N ASP A 142 -6.66 -15.25 0.22
CA ASP A 142 -6.86 -16.69 0.05
C ASP A 142 -5.85 -17.28 -0.94
N ARG A 143 -5.57 -16.57 -2.04
CA ARG A 143 -4.52 -16.95 -3.00
C ARG A 143 -3.13 -16.95 -2.39
N ILE A 144 -2.79 -15.92 -1.60
CA ILE A 144 -1.52 -15.86 -0.86
C ILE A 144 -1.40 -17.10 0.05
N ARG A 145 -2.41 -17.37 0.87
CA ARG A 145 -2.41 -18.51 1.80
C ARG A 145 -2.21 -19.84 1.06
N VAL A 146 -2.94 -20.05 -0.02
CA VAL A 146 -2.81 -21.28 -0.84
C VAL A 146 -1.43 -21.42 -1.45
N ALA A 147 -0.81 -20.32 -1.92
CA ALA A 147 0.54 -20.36 -2.46
C ALA A 147 1.57 -20.66 -1.37
N LEU A 148 1.53 -19.95 -0.24
CA LEU A 148 2.49 -20.13 0.85
C LEU A 148 2.45 -21.56 1.44
N ASN A 149 1.30 -22.23 1.43
CA ASN A 149 1.18 -23.64 1.83
C ASN A 149 1.88 -24.63 0.88
N ARG A 150 2.31 -24.18 -0.31
CA ARG A 150 3.09 -24.99 -1.26
C ARG A 150 4.60 -24.84 -1.07
N LEU A 151 5.03 -23.98 -0.15
CA LEU A 151 6.44 -23.82 0.20
C LEU A 151 6.87 -24.95 1.15
N SER A 152 8.04 -25.52 0.87
CA SER A 152 8.70 -26.54 1.71
C SER A 152 9.93 -25.96 2.41
#